data_AF-A0A8K0PU20-F1
#
_entry.id   AF-A0A8K0PU20-F1
#
_cell.length_a   1.000
_cell.length_b   1.000
_cell.length_c   1.000
_cell.angle_alpha   90.00
_cell.angle_beta   90.00
_cell.angle_gamma   90.00
#
_symmetry.space_group_name_H-M   'P 1'
#
loop_
_entity.id
_entity.type
_entity.pdbx_description
1 polymer ?
#
loop_
_entity_poly.entity_id
_entity_poly.type
_entity_poly.pdbx_seq_one_letter_code
_entity_poly.pdbx_strand_id
1 'polypeptide(L)'
;MSTTKTTPGSTPRTISPFLSPGPLTTPNSLAILQLSRDNLLPVYLQPAAGAHDGYAEGVVVNTRYGSFPHSTMLGVPWGSQIRAMADTSGFIHVLPPTPELWTSSLPHRTQVVYTPDYSYILHRIRARPGSTLIEAGAGSGSFTHASVRAVYNGYPVGKVFSFEFHEERYHKMKKELRDHGMERLVHLTHRDVYGGGFLVDGGKSPEADAVFLDLPAPWEALHHLSRRKPAPTTKPTYTTNTSPSGKADPEWVSPLNPRKSVHLCTFSPCIEQVTRTVSAMRRLGWVDIEMVEVANRKYHTSRERVGLNLNFERGVNNSAHDVEEAITRLAEIEARFREHATKPRGEDGDEDMDSGDEEVPVVGNTKTNGARNPLEETTTTTASTAPWLEGRLITRGEPEIKTHTSYLVFAVLPMEWTEADEAAAAAQYPLGKEQKVIGAVDKKARKQERREQLQKTQGSGSRKARRKERDEKMGEIGV
;
A
#
# COMPACT_ATOMS: atom_id res chain seq x y z
N MET A 1 13.41 -31.78 30.87
CA MET A 1 11.99 -32.04 31.14
C MET A 1 11.55 -31.11 32.26
N SER A 2 10.85 -30.03 31.93
CA SER A 2 10.20 -29.15 32.91
C SER A 2 8.73 -29.06 32.49
N THR A 3 7.89 -29.80 33.20
CA THR A 3 6.46 -29.93 32.96
C THR A 3 5.74 -28.73 33.58
N THR A 4 5.31 -27.79 32.75
CA THR A 4 4.39 -26.72 33.15
C THR A 4 2.99 -27.31 33.36
N LYS A 5 2.51 -27.25 34.61
CA LYS A 5 1.13 -27.59 34.99
C LYS A 5 0.16 -26.66 34.27
N THR A 6 -0.70 -27.22 33.43
CA THR A 6 -1.86 -26.55 32.84
C THR A 6 -2.99 -26.50 33.87
N THR A 7 -3.44 -25.30 34.20
CA THR A 7 -4.66 -25.04 34.97
C THR A 7 -5.89 -25.47 34.16
N PRO A 8 -6.83 -26.26 34.71
CA PRO A 8 -8.01 -26.70 33.98
C PRO A 8 -9.08 -25.59 34.01
N GLY A 9 -9.36 -24.98 32.85
CA GLY A 9 -10.47 -24.01 32.72
C GLY A 9 -10.38 -22.98 31.60
N SER A 10 -9.26 -22.83 30.89
CA SER A 10 -9.20 -21.94 29.72
C SER A 10 -9.48 -22.73 28.44
N THR A 11 -10.57 -22.43 27.73
CA THR A 11 -10.73 -22.79 26.32
C THR A 11 -9.44 -22.48 25.56
N PRO A 12 -8.91 -23.40 24.75
CA PRO A 12 -7.65 -23.18 24.04
C PRO A 12 -7.73 -21.88 23.25
N ARG A 13 -6.72 -21.02 23.45
CA ARG A 13 -6.63 -19.68 22.88
C ARG A 13 -6.57 -19.82 21.35
N THR A 14 -7.71 -19.73 20.68
CA THR A 14 -7.77 -19.84 19.22
C THR A 14 -7.19 -18.55 18.65
N ILE A 15 -6.00 -18.63 18.06
CA ILE A 15 -5.33 -17.50 17.41
C ILE A 15 -6.00 -17.32 16.04
N SER A 16 -6.27 -16.06 15.66
CA SER A 16 -6.85 -15.76 14.35
C SER A 16 -6.01 -16.34 13.21
N PRO A 17 -6.62 -16.95 12.18
CA PRO A 17 -5.89 -17.44 11.01
C PRO A 17 -5.16 -16.33 10.24
N PHE A 18 -5.56 -15.07 10.40
CA PHE A 18 -4.86 -13.91 9.83
C PHE A 18 -3.52 -13.61 10.51
N LEU A 19 -3.29 -14.15 11.70
CA LEU A 19 -2.09 -13.93 12.51
C LEU A 19 -1.21 -15.18 12.57
N SER A 20 -1.83 -16.36 12.68
CA SER A 20 -1.12 -17.64 12.68
C SER A 20 -2.01 -18.73 12.05
N PRO A 21 -1.98 -18.88 10.72
CA PRO A 21 -2.82 -19.85 9.99
C PRO A 21 -2.34 -21.31 10.12
N GLY A 22 -1.20 -21.56 10.78
CA GLY A 22 -0.55 -22.87 10.80
C GLY A 22 0.08 -23.25 9.45
N PRO A 23 0.66 -24.46 9.34
CA PRO A 23 1.33 -24.90 8.11
C PRO A 23 0.39 -25.51 7.06
N LEU A 24 -0.76 -26.06 7.50
CA LEU A 24 -1.71 -26.79 6.66
C LEU A 24 -3.10 -26.13 6.72
N THR A 25 -3.87 -26.32 5.66
CA THR A 25 -5.28 -25.93 5.63
C THR A 25 -6.09 -26.77 6.62
N THR A 26 -7.05 -26.12 7.28
CA THR A 26 -7.88 -26.76 8.32
C THR A 26 -9.37 -26.61 7.99
N PRO A 27 -10.21 -27.56 8.44
CA PRO A 27 -11.65 -27.45 8.26
C PRO A 27 -12.21 -26.25 9.02
N ASN A 28 -13.26 -25.64 8.45
CA ASN A 28 -13.94 -24.43 8.92
C ASN A 28 -13.03 -23.20 9.02
N SER A 29 -11.89 -23.20 8.33
CA SER A 29 -11.00 -22.04 8.23
C SER A 29 -11.24 -21.27 6.93
N LEU A 30 -11.04 -19.95 6.98
CA LEU A 30 -11.05 -19.10 5.80
C LEU A 30 -9.78 -19.34 4.97
N ALA A 31 -9.94 -19.61 3.69
CA ALA A 31 -8.89 -19.66 2.69
C ALA A 31 -9.15 -18.63 1.59
N ILE A 32 -8.09 -18.12 0.99
CA ILE A 32 -8.19 -17.27 -0.20
C ILE A 32 -7.79 -18.09 -1.41
N LEU A 33 -8.76 -18.39 -2.28
CA LEU A 33 -8.51 -19.09 -3.53
C LEU A 33 -8.08 -18.10 -4.60
N GLN A 34 -6.85 -18.23 -5.08
CA GLN A 34 -6.35 -17.41 -6.17
C GLN A 34 -6.67 -18.09 -7.51
N LEU A 35 -7.63 -17.50 -8.23
CA LEU A 35 -8.07 -17.98 -9.54
C LEU A 35 -7.24 -17.36 -10.68
N SER A 36 -6.91 -16.07 -10.53
CA SER A 36 -5.96 -15.35 -11.39
C SER A 36 -5.30 -14.23 -10.57
N ARG A 37 -4.43 -13.41 -11.19
CA ARG A 37 -3.68 -12.36 -10.49
C ARG A 37 -4.58 -11.41 -9.67
N ASP A 38 -5.69 -10.98 -10.27
CA ASP A 38 -6.61 -9.99 -9.70
C ASP A 38 -7.98 -10.60 -9.37
N ASN A 39 -8.12 -11.93 -9.42
CA ASN A 39 -9.35 -12.64 -9.07
C ASN A 39 -9.10 -13.59 -7.90
N LEU A 40 -9.49 -13.11 -6.72
CA LEU A 40 -9.38 -13.82 -5.44
C LEU A 40 -10.77 -14.13 -4.92
N LEU A 41 -10.99 -15.37 -4.48
CA LEU A 41 -12.25 -15.82 -3.93
C LEU A 41 -12.04 -16.27 -2.47
N PRO A 42 -12.62 -15.56 -1.49
CA PRO A 42 -12.58 -16.00 -0.09
C PRO A 42 -13.57 -17.14 0.11
N VAL A 43 -13.10 -18.28 0.63
CA VAL A 43 -13.90 -19.49 0.84
C VAL A 43 -13.63 -20.07 2.22
N TYR A 44 -14.69 -20.41 2.96
CA TYR A 44 -14.57 -21.21 4.16
C TYR A 44 -14.48 -22.69 3.78
N LEU A 45 -13.34 -23.32 4.07
CA LEU A 45 -13.12 -24.73 3.77
C LEU A 45 -14.02 -25.58 4.65
N GLN A 46 -14.78 -26.49 4.06
CA GLN A 46 -15.76 -27.31 4.78
C GLN A 46 -15.40 -28.79 4.64
N PRO A 47 -15.45 -29.58 5.71
CA PRO A 47 -15.28 -31.02 5.62
C PRO A 47 -16.41 -31.64 4.78
N ALA A 48 -16.14 -32.76 4.11
CA ALA A 48 -17.16 -33.48 3.38
C ALA A 48 -18.24 -34.00 4.34
N ALA A 49 -19.48 -33.52 4.18
CA ALA A 49 -20.63 -33.88 5.00
C ALA A 49 -21.69 -34.66 4.20
N GLY A 50 -21.24 -35.55 3.30
CA GLY A 50 -22.09 -36.23 2.33
C GLY A 50 -22.33 -35.37 1.08
N ALA A 51 -23.30 -35.77 0.25
CA ALA A 51 -23.62 -35.03 -0.97
C ALA A 51 -24.18 -33.64 -0.65
N HIS A 52 -23.66 -32.60 -1.32
CA HIS A 52 -24.09 -31.22 -1.12
C HIS A 52 -24.32 -30.57 -2.50
N ASP A 53 -25.47 -29.94 -2.68
CA ASP A 53 -25.84 -29.22 -3.91
C ASP A 53 -25.64 -30.03 -5.20
N GLY A 54 -26.03 -31.31 -5.18
CA GLY A 54 -25.93 -32.23 -6.32
C GLY A 54 -24.57 -32.89 -6.54
N TYR A 55 -23.53 -32.53 -5.78
CA TYR A 55 -22.21 -33.16 -5.84
C TYR A 55 -22.05 -34.25 -4.78
N ALA A 56 -21.73 -35.48 -5.20
CA ALA A 56 -21.45 -36.60 -4.30
C ALA A 56 -20.20 -36.35 -3.42
N GLU A 57 -19.30 -35.48 -3.88
CA GLU A 57 -18.04 -35.13 -3.23
C GLU A 57 -18.20 -34.06 -2.12
N GLY A 58 -19.44 -33.62 -1.88
CA GLY A 58 -19.77 -32.61 -0.88
C GLY A 58 -19.65 -31.20 -1.41
N VAL A 59 -19.04 -30.31 -0.63
CA VAL A 59 -19.03 -28.87 -0.93
C VAL A 59 -17.97 -28.59 -2.01
N VAL A 60 -18.41 -28.01 -3.12
CA VAL A 60 -17.58 -27.77 -4.31
C VAL A 60 -17.58 -26.28 -4.67
N VAL A 61 -16.40 -25.74 -4.98
CA VAL A 61 -16.26 -24.40 -5.56
C VAL A 61 -16.22 -24.54 -7.07
N ASN A 62 -17.22 -23.98 -7.74
CA ASN A 62 -17.28 -23.92 -9.20
C ASN A 62 -16.74 -22.58 -9.70
N THR A 63 -15.84 -22.65 -10.68
CA THR A 63 -15.26 -21.47 -11.32
C THR A 63 -15.20 -21.67 -12.82
N ARG A 64 -14.86 -20.61 -13.58
CA ARG A 64 -14.55 -20.72 -15.02
C ARG A 64 -13.38 -21.65 -15.35
N TYR A 65 -12.58 -22.04 -14.35
CA TYR A 65 -11.43 -22.93 -14.49
C TYR A 65 -11.74 -24.37 -14.08
N GLY A 66 -12.99 -24.68 -13.70
CA GLY A 66 -13.42 -26.02 -13.31
C GLY A 66 -14.01 -26.08 -11.90
N SER A 67 -14.29 -27.31 -11.48
CA SER A 67 -14.89 -27.65 -10.18
C SER A 67 -13.81 -28.13 -9.20
N PHE A 68 -13.83 -27.55 -7.99
CA PHE A 68 -12.83 -27.78 -6.95
C PHE A 68 -13.52 -28.22 -5.63
N PRO A 69 -13.55 -29.52 -5.32
CA PRO A 69 -14.12 -30.03 -4.08
C PRO A 69 -13.30 -29.59 -2.87
N HIS A 70 -13.97 -29.18 -1.79
CA HIS A 70 -13.30 -28.75 -0.56
C HIS A 70 -12.43 -29.85 0.06
N SER A 71 -12.79 -31.12 -0.12
CA SER A 71 -12.01 -32.27 0.33
C SER A 71 -10.58 -32.26 -0.22
N THR A 72 -10.37 -31.78 -1.47
CA THR A 72 -9.03 -31.67 -2.09
C THR A 72 -8.18 -30.55 -1.52
N MET A 73 -8.81 -29.60 -0.81
CA MET A 73 -8.18 -28.40 -0.26
C MET A 73 -7.92 -28.51 1.24
N LEU A 74 -8.29 -29.62 1.90
CA LEU A 74 -8.12 -29.83 3.34
C LEU A 74 -6.84 -30.63 3.65
N GLY A 75 -6.12 -30.21 4.70
CA GLY A 75 -4.89 -30.87 5.13
C GLY A 75 -3.69 -30.67 4.20
N VAL A 76 -3.78 -29.74 3.24
CA VAL A 76 -2.71 -29.44 2.29
C VAL A 76 -1.88 -28.24 2.77
N PRO A 77 -0.59 -28.15 2.40
CA PRO A 77 0.20 -26.95 2.69
C PRO A 77 -0.40 -25.69 2.08
N TRP A 78 -0.36 -24.58 2.80
CA TRP A 78 -0.69 -23.27 2.24
C TRP A 78 0.19 -22.95 1.03
N GLY A 79 -0.40 -22.40 -0.03
CA GLY A 79 0.26 -22.16 -1.31
C GLY A 79 0.16 -23.32 -2.31
N SER A 80 -0.44 -24.46 -1.91
CA SER A 80 -0.62 -25.61 -2.81
C SER A 80 -1.46 -25.26 -4.03
N GLN A 81 -1.04 -25.77 -5.20
CA GLN A 81 -1.79 -25.74 -6.45
C GLN A 81 -2.78 -26.90 -6.48
N ILE A 82 -4.06 -26.60 -6.69
CA ILE A 82 -5.14 -27.59 -6.76
C ILE A 82 -5.66 -27.63 -8.18
N ARG A 83 -5.73 -28.82 -8.76
CA ARG A 83 -6.22 -29.06 -10.12
C ARG A 83 -7.72 -29.31 -10.10
N ALA A 84 -8.41 -28.93 -11.19
CA ALA A 84 -9.82 -29.24 -11.36
C ALA A 84 -10.03 -30.76 -11.53
N MET A 85 -11.19 -31.27 -11.11
CA MET A 85 -11.53 -32.71 -11.19
C MET A 85 -11.91 -33.21 -12.61
N ALA A 86 -12.13 -32.31 -13.57
CA ALA A 86 -12.54 -32.64 -14.95
C ALA A 86 -11.37 -32.49 -15.95
N ASP A 87 -11.54 -32.94 -17.21
CA ASP A 87 -10.58 -32.85 -18.34
C ASP A 87 -10.12 -31.42 -18.72
N THR A 88 -10.45 -30.43 -17.89
CA THR A 88 -9.96 -29.06 -17.97
C THR A 88 -8.57 -28.96 -17.31
N SER A 89 -7.62 -28.34 -17.99
CA SER A 89 -6.28 -28.03 -17.46
C SER A 89 -6.24 -26.92 -16.39
N GLY A 90 -7.40 -26.58 -15.81
CA GLY A 90 -7.55 -25.49 -14.85
C GLY A 90 -7.00 -25.82 -13.48
N PHE A 91 -6.50 -24.79 -12.80
CA PHE A 91 -5.95 -24.88 -11.45
C PHE A 91 -6.22 -23.61 -10.66
N ILE A 92 -6.14 -23.73 -9.34
CA ILE A 92 -6.20 -22.63 -8.38
C ILE A 92 -5.07 -22.77 -7.35
N HIS A 93 -4.74 -21.70 -6.63
CA HIS A 93 -3.87 -21.78 -5.46
C HIS A 93 -4.67 -21.50 -4.18
N VAL A 94 -4.41 -22.28 -3.12
CA VAL A 94 -5.05 -22.08 -1.81
C VAL A 94 -4.10 -21.30 -0.91
N LEU A 95 -4.42 -20.03 -0.66
CA LEU A 95 -3.57 -19.12 0.11
C LEU A 95 -4.11 -18.87 1.52
N PRO A 96 -3.24 -18.65 2.51
CA PRO A 96 -3.67 -18.29 3.85
C PRO A 96 -4.28 -16.89 3.83
N PRO A 97 -5.26 -16.60 4.70
CA PRO A 97 -5.84 -15.27 4.77
C PRO A 97 -4.81 -14.27 5.29
N THR A 98 -4.58 -13.21 4.55
CA THR A 98 -3.80 -12.04 4.99
C THR A 98 -4.64 -10.78 4.79
N PRO A 99 -4.44 -9.71 5.57
CA PRO A 99 -5.08 -8.42 5.34
C PRO A 99 -5.01 -7.93 3.89
N GLU A 100 -3.88 -8.12 3.19
CA GLU A 100 -3.71 -7.70 1.78
C GLU A 100 -4.60 -8.50 0.83
N LEU A 101 -4.58 -9.82 0.97
CA LEU A 101 -5.39 -10.72 0.15
C LEU A 101 -6.87 -10.53 0.44
N TRP A 102 -7.22 -10.37 1.71
CA TRP A 102 -8.58 -10.05 2.14
C TRP A 102 -9.07 -8.75 1.53
N THR A 103 -8.30 -7.66 1.66
CA THR A 103 -8.63 -6.35 1.08
C THR A 103 -8.89 -6.44 -0.42
N SER A 104 -8.07 -7.23 -1.12
CA SER A 104 -8.18 -7.42 -2.57
C SER A 104 -9.37 -8.31 -2.97
N SER A 105 -9.89 -9.11 -2.04
CA SER A 105 -11.03 -10.03 -2.24
C SER A 105 -12.37 -9.48 -1.75
N LEU A 106 -12.38 -8.34 -1.05
CA LEU A 106 -13.58 -7.76 -0.48
C LEU A 106 -14.56 -7.31 -1.59
N PRO A 107 -15.86 -7.59 -1.46
CA PRO A 107 -16.84 -7.05 -2.38
C PRO A 107 -16.91 -5.53 -2.23
N HIS A 108 -16.69 -4.79 -3.33
CA HIS A 108 -16.72 -3.33 -3.37
C HIS A 108 -18.14 -2.79 -3.11
N ARG A 109 -18.52 -2.64 -1.83
CA ARG A 109 -19.81 -2.06 -1.42
C ARG A 109 -19.69 -0.66 -0.81
N THR A 110 -18.50 -0.33 -0.30
CA THR A 110 -18.15 0.96 0.29
C THR A 110 -16.79 1.38 -0.22
N GLN A 111 -16.39 2.63 0.07
CA GLN A 111 -14.99 3.00 -0.03
C GLN A 111 -14.16 2.07 0.86
N VAL A 112 -13.05 1.58 0.31
CA VAL A 112 -12.13 0.65 0.98
C VAL A 112 -10.76 1.30 0.97
N VAL A 113 -10.09 1.34 2.13
CA VAL A 113 -8.68 1.74 2.21
C VAL A 113 -7.84 0.57 1.69
N TYR A 114 -7.07 0.79 0.64
CA TYR A 114 -6.22 -0.24 0.02
C TYR A 114 -4.83 -0.29 0.66
N THR A 115 -4.08 -1.35 0.34
CA THR A 115 -2.74 -1.60 0.88
C THR A 115 -1.76 -0.43 0.82
N PRO A 116 -1.63 0.31 -0.29
CA PRO A 116 -0.71 1.46 -0.35
C PRO A 116 -1.04 2.50 0.72
N ASP A 117 -2.33 2.84 0.85
CA ASP A 117 -2.79 3.83 1.81
C ASP A 117 -2.64 3.31 3.24
N TYR A 118 -3.23 2.15 3.57
CA TYR A 118 -3.20 1.68 4.96
C TYR A 118 -1.80 1.32 5.44
N SER A 119 -0.91 0.85 4.57
CA SER A 119 0.47 0.53 4.97
C SER A 119 1.25 1.80 5.32
N TYR A 120 1.08 2.86 4.51
CA TYR A 120 1.66 4.16 4.78
C TYR A 120 1.06 4.80 6.03
N ILE A 121 -0.27 4.73 6.20
CA ILE A 121 -0.98 5.23 7.38
C ILE A 121 -0.47 4.53 8.64
N LEU A 122 -0.50 3.19 8.69
CA LEU A 122 -0.07 2.41 9.86
C LEU A 122 1.38 2.69 10.23
N HIS A 123 2.26 2.82 9.22
CA HIS A 123 3.65 3.20 9.44
C HIS A 123 3.76 4.60 10.06
N ARG A 124 3.09 5.60 9.47
CA ARG A 124 3.22 7.01 9.83
C ARG A 124 2.53 7.36 11.15
N ILE A 125 1.42 6.68 11.51
CA ILE A 125 0.80 6.79 12.84
C ILE A 125 1.52 5.96 13.92
N ARG A 126 2.62 5.30 13.56
CA ARG A 126 3.45 4.48 14.46
C ARG A 126 2.69 3.31 15.10
N ALA A 127 1.77 2.71 14.35
CA ALA A 127 1.11 1.49 14.78
C ALA A 127 2.15 0.37 14.94
N ARG A 128 2.25 -0.17 16.16
CA ARG A 128 3.24 -1.19 16.52
C ARG A 128 2.64 -2.21 17.49
N PRO A 129 3.24 -3.40 17.64
CA PRO A 129 2.82 -4.41 18.60
C PRO A 129 2.60 -3.80 20.00
N GLY A 130 1.42 -3.98 20.58
CA GLY A 130 1.04 -3.43 21.88
C GLY A 130 0.43 -2.01 21.86
N SER A 131 0.24 -1.42 20.68
CA SER A 131 -0.43 -0.11 20.58
C SER A 131 -1.94 -0.26 20.73
N THR A 132 -2.58 0.78 21.27
CA THR A 132 -4.02 0.93 21.18
C THR A 132 -4.39 1.87 20.04
N LEU A 133 -5.22 1.41 19.11
CA LEU A 133 -5.65 2.17 17.94
C LEU A 133 -7.16 2.42 17.99
N ILE A 134 -7.58 3.66 17.69
CA ILE A 134 -8.98 3.99 17.40
C ILE A 134 -9.16 4.09 15.89
N GLU A 135 -10.23 3.48 15.37
CA GLU A 135 -10.67 3.57 13.98
C GLU A 135 -12.14 3.99 13.93
N ALA A 136 -12.49 4.94 13.06
CA ALA A 136 -13.88 5.24 12.70
C ALA A 136 -13.95 5.80 11.28
N GLY A 137 -14.74 5.30 10.34
CA GLY A 137 -15.65 4.16 10.40
C GLY A 137 -15.00 2.80 10.08
N ALA A 138 -15.55 1.72 10.63
CA ALA A 138 -15.09 0.35 10.34
C ALA A 138 -15.26 -0.06 8.87
N GLY A 139 -16.33 0.43 8.21
CA GLY A 139 -16.55 0.23 6.79
C GLY A 139 -16.62 -1.24 6.39
N SER A 140 -15.77 -1.65 5.46
CA SER A 140 -15.65 -3.03 4.97
C SER A 140 -14.65 -3.89 5.76
N GLY A 141 -14.03 -3.33 6.81
CA GLY A 141 -13.08 -4.05 7.67
C GLY A 141 -11.66 -4.18 7.12
N SER A 142 -11.34 -3.62 5.95
CA SER A 142 -9.99 -3.66 5.36
C SER A 142 -8.91 -3.11 6.32
N PHE A 143 -9.08 -1.86 6.75
CA PHE A 143 -8.13 -1.21 7.66
C PHE A 143 -8.13 -1.87 9.05
N THR A 144 -9.29 -2.34 9.53
CA THR A 144 -9.38 -3.11 10.78
C THR A 144 -8.49 -4.34 10.76
N HIS A 145 -8.50 -5.15 9.70
CA HIS A 145 -7.65 -6.36 9.60
C HIS A 145 -6.17 -6.01 9.58
N ALA A 146 -5.79 -4.97 8.83
CA ALA A 146 -4.40 -4.50 8.79
C ALA A 146 -3.94 -3.95 10.16
N SER A 147 -4.81 -3.21 10.86
CA SER A 147 -4.57 -2.66 12.19
C SER A 147 -4.39 -3.74 13.24
N VAL A 148 -5.24 -4.77 13.23
CA VAL A 148 -5.13 -5.92 14.15
C VAL A 148 -3.76 -6.57 14.03
N ARG A 149 -3.29 -6.82 12.80
CA ARG A 149 -1.96 -7.39 12.58
C ARG A 149 -0.85 -6.45 13.05
N ALA A 150 -0.98 -5.13 12.83
CA ALA A 150 0.03 -4.16 13.24
C ALA A 150 0.16 -4.03 14.77
N VAL A 151 -0.95 -4.12 15.51
CA VAL A 151 -0.94 -4.01 16.98
C VAL A 151 -0.75 -5.33 17.70
N TYR A 152 -0.84 -6.46 17.00
CA TYR A 152 -0.70 -7.77 17.60
C TYR A 152 0.73 -8.01 18.13
N ASN A 153 0.85 -8.47 19.37
CA ASN A 153 2.13 -8.75 20.02
C ASN A 153 2.23 -10.14 20.68
N GLY A 154 1.40 -11.10 20.26
CA GLY A 154 1.39 -12.48 20.79
C GLY A 154 0.75 -12.66 22.17
N TYR A 155 0.65 -11.60 22.96
CA TYR A 155 0.07 -11.56 24.31
C TYR A 155 -1.03 -10.47 24.36
N PRO A 156 -1.88 -10.36 25.40
CA PRO A 156 -2.90 -9.31 25.41
C PRO A 156 -2.25 -7.98 25.81
N VAL A 157 -1.86 -7.17 24.84
CA VAL A 157 -1.45 -5.76 25.10
C VAL A 157 -1.77 -4.77 23.96
N GLY A 158 -2.03 -5.23 22.73
CA GLY A 158 -2.47 -4.36 21.63
C GLY A 158 -3.95 -4.56 21.30
N LYS A 159 -4.67 -3.48 20.98
CA LYS A 159 -6.13 -3.52 20.77
C LYS A 159 -6.58 -2.46 19.76
N VAL A 160 -7.57 -2.81 18.93
CA VAL A 160 -8.23 -1.90 18.00
C VAL A 160 -9.63 -1.60 18.54
N PHE A 161 -9.95 -0.33 18.69
CA PHE A 161 -11.28 0.17 19.02
C PHE A 161 -11.90 0.73 17.75
N SER A 162 -12.84 -0.02 17.17
CA SER A 162 -13.44 0.29 15.88
C SER A 162 -14.89 0.74 16.07
N PHE A 163 -15.28 1.84 15.42
CA PHE A 163 -16.61 2.43 15.53
C PHE A 163 -17.32 2.38 14.18
N GLU A 164 -18.57 1.92 14.15
CA GLU A 164 -19.41 1.91 12.95
C GLU A 164 -20.77 2.54 13.28
N PHE A 165 -21.23 3.46 12.42
CA PHE A 165 -22.48 4.18 12.65
C PHE A 165 -23.70 3.42 12.10
N HIS A 166 -23.50 2.57 11.09
CA HIS A 166 -24.58 1.88 10.39
C HIS A 166 -24.80 0.49 10.97
N GLU A 167 -25.99 0.28 11.53
CA GLU A 167 -26.33 -0.93 12.29
C GLU A 167 -26.12 -2.24 11.52
N GLU A 168 -26.58 -2.32 10.26
CA GLU A 168 -26.40 -3.53 9.46
C GLU A 168 -24.92 -3.88 9.22
N ARG A 169 -24.09 -2.85 8.95
CA ARG A 169 -22.64 -3.04 8.78
C ARG A 169 -21.98 -3.44 10.09
N TYR A 170 -22.40 -2.85 11.20
CA TYR A 170 -21.94 -3.24 12.53
C TYR A 170 -22.21 -4.72 12.80
N HIS A 171 -23.44 -5.21 12.56
CA HIS A 171 -23.78 -6.62 12.78
C HIS A 171 -23.02 -7.57 11.85
N LYS A 172 -22.86 -7.18 10.58
CA LYS A 172 -22.07 -7.95 9.62
C LYS A 172 -20.60 -8.03 10.04
N MET A 173 -19.99 -6.90 10.38
CA MET A 173 -18.60 -6.83 10.83
C MET A 173 -18.38 -7.59 12.14
N LYS A 174 -19.35 -7.53 13.07
CA LYS A 174 -19.31 -8.31 14.32
C LYS A 174 -19.28 -9.82 14.05
N LYS A 175 -20.07 -10.30 13.10
CA LYS A 175 -20.04 -11.70 12.65
C LYS A 175 -18.70 -12.04 12.00
N GLU A 176 -18.21 -11.19 11.10
CA GLU A 176 -16.93 -11.39 10.41
C GLU A 176 -15.75 -11.47 11.39
N LEU A 177 -15.66 -10.55 12.36
CA LEU A 177 -14.64 -10.56 13.39
C LEU A 177 -14.65 -11.83 14.25
N ARG A 178 -15.84 -12.39 14.51
CA ARG A 178 -15.98 -13.67 15.19
C ARG A 178 -15.47 -14.83 14.34
N ASP A 179 -15.96 -14.90 13.10
CA ASP A 179 -15.61 -15.97 12.16
C ASP A 179 -14.10 -15.94 11.84
N HIS A 180 -13.46 -14.76 11.92
CA HIS A 180 -12.02 -14.58 11.76
C HIS A 180 -11.21 -14.66 13.06
N GLY A 181 -11.83 -14.93 14.22
CA GLY A 181 -11.12 -15.08 15.50
C GLY A 181 -10.48 -13.79 16.04
N MET A 182 -11.04 -12.62 15.72
CA MET A 182 -10.50 -11.30 16.10
C MET A 182 -11.29 -10.58 17.19
N GLU A 183 -12.37 -11.15 17.73
CA GLU A 183 -13.23 -10.54 18.77
C GLU A 183 -12.46 -10.05 20.01
N ARG A 184 -11.33 -10.68 20.34
CA ARG A 184 -10.50 -10.29 21.48
C ARG A 184 -9.55 -9.12 21.19
N LEU A 185 -9.24 -8.89 19.92
CA LEU A 185 -8.30 -7.87 19.45
C LEU A 185 -9.03 -6.61 19.00
N VAL A 186 -10.29 -6.75 18.58
CA VAL A 186 -11.14 -5.65 18.12
C VAL A 186 -12.31 -5.46 19.08
N HIS A 187 -12.42 -4.27 19.65
CA HIS A 187 -13.63 -3.84 20.35
C HIS A 187 -14.47 -2.99 19.41
N LEU A 188 -15.45 -3.64 18.75
CA LEU A 188 -16.35 -3.01 17.81
C LEU A 188 -17.56 -2.38 18.54
N THR A 189 -17.83 -1.10 18.29
CA THR A 189 -18.94 -0.36 18.89
C THR A 189 -19.86 0.22 17.81
N HIS A 190 -21.17 0.00 17.93
CA HIS A 190 -22.18 0.68 17.10
C HIS A 190 -22.39 2.09 17.65
N ARG A 191 -21.92 3.12 16.95
CA ARG A 191 -22.01 4.51 17.42
C ARG A 191 -21.79 5.53 16.31
N ASP A 192 -22.57 6.60 16.37
CA ASP A 192 -22.22 7.87 15.76
C ASP A 192 -21.17 8.59 16.62
N VAL A 193 -19.95 8.66 16.11
CA VAL A 193 -18.82 9.28 16.79
C VAL A 193 -18.89 10.81 16.82
N TYR A 194 -19.74 11.45 16.00
CA TYR A 194 -19.91 12.90 16.03
C TYR A 194 -20.60 13.36 17.32
N GLY A 195 -21.68 12.67 17.71
CA GLY A 195 -22.38 12.96 18.96
C GLY A 195 -21.84 12.17 20.16
N GLY A 196 -21.55 10.89 19.95
CA GLY A 196 -21.25 9.95 21.04
C GLY A 196 -19.77 9.81 21.40
N GLY A 197 -18.85 10.39 20.64
CA GLY A 197 -17.41 10.30 20.87
C GLY A 197 -16.85 8.88 20.85
N PHE A 198 -15.75 8.64 21.57
CA PHE A 198 -14.94 7.41 21.47
C PHE A 198 -14.77 6.64 22.79
N LEU A 199 -15.43 7.05 23.87
CA LEU A 199 -15.38 6.37 25.18
C LEU A 199 -16.17 5.05 25.14
N VAL A 200 -15.64 3.98 25.72
CA VAL A 200 -16.25 2.63 25.68
C VAL A 200 -16.75 2.18 27.04
N ASP A 201 -17.44 1.04 27.13
CA ASP A 201 -17.79 0.38 28.39
C ASP A 201 -18.41 1.31 29.48
N GLY A 202 -19.30 2.21 29.06
CA GLY A 202 -19.98 3.15 29.97
C GLY A 202 -19.15 4.38 30.37
N GLY A 203 -18.20 4.81 29.53
CA GLY A 203 -17.45 6.07 29.72
C GLY A 203 -15.95 5.91 29.94
N LYS A 204 -15.40 4.70 29.78
CA LYS A 204 -13.97 4.42 29.94
C LYS A 204 -13.17 4.87 28.73
N SER A 205 -11.99 5.43 28.99
CA SER A 205 -11.02 5.77 27.95
C SER A 205 -10.43 4.50 27.32
N PRO A 206 -10.35 4.42 25.99
CA PRO A 206 -9.50 3.44 25.31
C PRO A 206 -7.99 3.62 25.59
N GLU A 207 -7.54 4.80 26.04
CA GLU A 207 -6.13 5.19 26.11
C GLU A 207 -5.40 4.97 24.77
N ALA A 208 -5.97 5.50 23.68
CA ALA A 208 -5.43 5.30 22.34
C ALA A 208 -4.08 5.98 22.12
N ASP A 209 -3.15 5.25 21.52
CA ASP A 209 -1.83 5.74 21.06
C ASP A 209 -1.89 6.28 19.62
N ALA A 210 -2.83 5.76 18.81
CA ALA A 210 -3.03 6.17 17.42
C ALA A 210 -4.52 6.23 17.05
N VAL A 211 -4.86 7.09 16.09
CA VAL A 211 -6.23 7.30 15.62
C VAL A 211 -6.27 7.34 14.09
N PHE A 212 -7.24 6.64 13.49
CA PHE A 212 -7.55 6.71 12.08
C PHE A 212 -9.02 7.07 11.87
N LEU A 213 -9.28 8.12 11.08
CA LEU A 213 -10.63 8.61 10.79
C LEU A 213 -10.93 8.55 9.29
N ASP A 214 -11.77 7.60 8.88
CA ASP A 214 -12.42 7.53 7.57
C ASP A 214 -13.91 7.88 7.74
N LEU A 215 -14.20 9.18 7.74
CA LEU A 215 -15.51 9.76 8.01
C LEU A 215 -15.83 10.83 6.95
N PRO A 216 -17.12 11.07 6.64
CA PRO A 216 -17.51 12.19 5.76
C PRO A 216 -17.13 13.58 6.30
N ALA A 217 -17.16 13.76 7.62
CA ALA A 217 -16.92 15.04 8.29
C ALA A 217 -16.01 14.88 9.52
N PRO A 218 -14.74 14.49 9.35
CA PRO A 218 -13.87 14.15 10.48
C PRO A 218 -13.67 15.33 11.45
N TRP A 219 -13.72 16.58 10.96
CA TRP A 219 -13.65 17.78 11.79
C TRP A 219 -14.73 17.87 12.87
N GLU A 220 -15.87 17.19 12.68
CA GLU A 220 -16.95 17.15 13.69
C GLU A 220 -16.68 16.12 14.78
N ALA A 221 -15.86 15.10 14.54
CA ALA A 221 -15.47 14.12 15.55
C ALA A 221 -14.23 14.55 16.37
N LEU A 222 -13.38 15.43 15.81
CA LEU A 222 -12.09 15.80 16.42
C LEU A 222 -12.20 16.40 17.82
N HIS A 223 -13.31 17.07 18.14
CA HIS A 223 -13.52 17.66 19.46
C HIS A 223 -13.63 16.60 20.59
N HIS A 224 -13.98 15.36 20.26
CA HIS A 224 -13.91 14.22 21.19
C HIS A 224 -12.49 13.66 21.35
N LEU A 225 -11.55 14.08 20.52
CA LEU A 225 -10.15 13.64 20.48
C LEU A 225 -9.21 14.76 20.96
N SER A 226 -9.59 15.45 22.04
CA SER A 226 -8.77 16.46 22.70
C SER A 226 -8.34 16.00 24.10
N ARG A 227 -7.25 16.59 24.62
CA ARG A 227 -6.83 16.35 26.01
C ARG A 227 -7.85 16.91 26.99
N ARG A 228 -8.34 18.12 26.73
CA ARG A 228 -9.25 18.88 27.60
C ARG A 228 -10.59 19.10 26.90
N LYS A 229 -11.65 19.30 27.70
CA LYS A 229 -12.98 19.67 27.19
C LYS A 229 -12.84 20.92 26.33
N PRO A 230 -13.14 20.84 25.02
CA PRO A 230 -13.10 22.01 24.16
C PRO A 230 -14.05 23.08 24.70
N ALA A 231 -13.64 24.35 24.68
CA ALA A 231 -14.56 25.43 24.97
C ALA A 231 -15.75 25.34 24.00
N PRO A 232 -17.00 25.57 24.44
CA PRO A 232 -18.15 25.51 23.55
C PRO A 232 -17.93 26.49 22.41
N THR A 233 -17.64 25.95 21.22
CA THR A 233 -17.46 26.76 20.03
C THR A 233 -18.80 27.40 19.72
N THR A 234 -18.88 28.72 19.75
CA THR A 234 -20.00 29.51 19.23
C THR A 234 -20.18 29.21 17.74
N LYS A 235 -20.95 28.17 17.41
CA LYS A 235 -21.62 28.07 16.11
C LYS A 235 -23.04 28.65 16.27
N PRO A 236 -23.53 29.48 15.33
CA PRO A 236 -24.88 30.01 15.38
C PRO A 236 -25.85 28.85 15.15
N THR A 237 -26.47 28.38 16.22
CA THR A 237 -27.55 27.39 16.14
C THR A 237 -28.87 28.15 16.11
N TYR A 238 -29.64 27.93 15.05
CA TYR A 238 -31.07 28.20 15.07
C TYR A 238 -31.71 27.35 16.17
N THR A 239 -32.24 28.05 17.19
CA THR A 239 -33.33 27.67 18.10
C THR A 239 -33.38 26.24 18.66
N THR A 240 -33.25 26.11 19.98
CA THR A 240 -34.42 26.08 20.88
C THR A 240 -33.96 26.28 22.32
N ASN A 241 -34.68 27.14 23.04
CA ASN A 241 -34.45 27.44 24.44
C ASN A 241 -34.75 26.23 25.30
N THR A 242 -33.73 25.65 25.92
CA THR A 242 -33.88 24.81 27.12
C THR A 242 -32.97 25.35 28.20
N SER A 243 -33.58 25.77 29.30
CA SER A 243 -32.93 26.28 30.50
C SER A 243 -31.90 25.29 31.08
N PRO A 244 -30.82 25.78 31.73
CA PRO A 244 -29.79 24.93 32.27
C PRO A 244 -30.28 24.24 33.55
N SER A 245 -30.61 22.95 33.46
CA SER A 245 -30.76 22.11 34.65
C SER A 245 -29.37 21.77 35.18
N GLY A 246 -29.05 22.25 36.39
CA GLY A 246 -27.79 22.01 37.10
C GLY A 246 -27.57 20.55 37.49
N LYS A 247 -27.14 19.72 36.54
CA LYS A 247 -26.41 18.48 36.82
C LYS A 247 -24.93 18.80 36.66
N ALA A 248 -24.13 18.46 37.67
CA ALA A 248 -22.68 18.52 37.59
C ALA A 248 -22.23 17.84 36.28
N ASP A 249 -21.54 18.60 35.43
CA ASP A 249 -21.01 18.09 34.17
C ASP A 249 -20.18 16.84 34.50
N PRO A 250 -20.43 15.68 33.86
CA PRO A 250 -19.58 14.51 34.06
C PRO A 250 -18.14 14.91 33.74
N GLU A 251 -17.22 14.48 34.61
CA GLU A 251 -15.79 14.72 34.49
C GLU A 251 -15.33 14.35 33.07
N TRP A 252 -14.64 15.29 32.40
CA TRP A 252 -14.20 15.09 31.02
C TRP A 252 -13.15 13.99 30.95
N VAL A 253 -13.43 12.94 30.18
CA VAL A 253 -12.50 11.84 29.95
C VAL A 253 -12.04 11.85 28.48
N SER A 254 -10.75 12.04 28.27
CA SER A 254 -10.16 11.93 26.93
C SER A 254 -10.02 10.45 26.53
N PRO A 255 -10.35 10.06 25.29
CA PRO A 255 -10.12 8.70 24.79
C PRO A 255 -8.63 8.42 24.48
N LEU A 256 -7.77 9.42 24.60
CA LEU A 256 -6.37 9.41 24.17
C LEU A 256 -5.42 9.13 25.33
N ASN A 257 -4.32 8.42 25.07
CA ASN A 257 -3.33 8.09 26.09
C ASN A 257 -2.63 9.36 26.63
N PRO A 258 -2.77 9.75 27.90
CA PRO A 258 -2.19 10.99 28.43
C PRO A 258 -0.66 10.96 28.51
N ARG A 259 -0.07 9.76 28.64
CA ARG A 259 1.36 9.54 28.88
C ARG A 259 2.21 9.48 27.60
N LYS A 260 1.59 9.58 26.42
CA LYS A 260 2.29 9.49 25.13
C LYS A 260 1.78 10.54 24.15
N SER A 261 2.61 10.88 23.17
CA SER A 261 2.16 11.57 21.97
C SER A 261 1.21 10.65 21.19
N VAL A 262 0.08 11.20 20.76
CA VAL A 262 -0.89 10.46 19.93
C VAL A 262 -0.75 10.89 18.49
N HIS A 263 -0.72 9.92 17.60
CA HIS A 263 -0.68 10.17 16.16
C HIS A 263 -2.05 9.95 15.54
N LEU A 264 -2.49 10.86 14.69
CA LEU A 264 -3.78 10.78 14.03
C LEU A 264 -3.62 10.91 12.52
N CYS A 265 -4.43 10.15 11.79
CA CYS A 265 -4.60 10.28 10.35
C CYS A 265 -6.09 10.40 10.00
N THR A 266 -6.46 11.36 9.16
CA THR A 266 -7.79 11.40 8.54
C THR A 266 -7.70 11.10 7.05
N PHE A 267 -8.65 10.32 6.55
CA PHE A 267 -8.82 9.97 5.15
C PHE A 267 -9.97 10.80 4.57
N SER A 268 -9.69 11.68 3.61
CA SER A 268 -10.72 12.56 3.02
C SER A 268 -10.53 12.71 1.51
N PRO A 269 -11.55 12.41 0.68
CA PRO A 269 -11.43 12.48 -0.77
C PRO A 269 -11.36 13.92 -1.31
N CYS A 270 -12.02 14.89 -0.65
CA CYS A 270 -12.14 16.26 -1.13
C CYS A 270 -11.21 17.23 -0.38
N ILE A 271 -10.65 18.21 -1.07
CA ILE A 271 -9.70 19.17 -0.48
C ILE A 271 -10.36 20.16 0.49
N GLU A 272 -11.66 20.42 0.32
CA GLU A 272 -12.46 21.25 1.22
C GLU A 272 -12.63 20.57 2.58
N GLN A 273 -12.75 19.24 2.59
CA GLN A 273 -12.77 18.44 3.81
C GLN A 273 -11.44 18.59 4.56
N VAL A 274 -10.31 18.48 3.85
CA VAL A 274 -8.97 18.69 4.41
C VAL A 274 -8.86 20.07 5.07
N THR A 275 -9.34 21.12 4.41
CA THR A 275 -9.23 22.49 4.93
C THR A 275 -10.00 22.67 6.25
N ARG A 276 -11.21 22.10 6.34
CA ARG A 276 -12.02 22.10 7.59
C ARG A 276 -11.35 21.28 8.69
N THR A 277 -10.82 20.11 8.35
CA THR A 277 -10.08 19.22 9.25
C THR A 277 -8.86 19.91 9.85
N VAL A 278 -8.00 20.50 9.01
CA VAL A 278 -6.79 21.22 9.47
C VAL A 278 -7.17 22.41 10.36
N SER A 279 -8.24 23.14 10.01
CA SER A 279 -8.74 24.26 10.83
C SER A 279 -9.23 23.82 12.21
N ALA A 280 -9.89 22.65 12.30
CA ALA A 280 -10.32 22.08 13.58
C ALA A 280 -9.13 21.55 14.39
N MET A 281 -8.19 20.83 13.76
CA MET A 281 -6.97 20.32 14.39
C MET A 281 -6.16 21.44 15.07
N ARG A 282 -5.92 22.55 14.36
CA ARG A 282 -5.19 23.71 14.90
C ARG A 282 -5.84 24.32 16.14
N ARG A 283 -7.18 24.32 16.20
CA ARG A 283 -7.93 24.84 17.36
C ARG A 283 -7.88 23.90 18.58
N LEU A 284 -7.65 22.61 18.34
CA LEU A 284 -7.68 21.56 19.37
C LEU A 284 -6.28 21.17 19.86
N GLY A 285 -5.23 21.91 19.48
CA GLY A 285 -3.86 21.71 19.96
C GLY A 285 -3.08 20.63 19.23
N TRP A 286 -3.57 20.15 18.09
CA TRP A 286 -2.81 19.26 17.23
C TRP A 286 -1.68 20.03 16.54
N VAL A 287 -0.48 19.44 16.53
CA VAL A 287 0.74 19.99 15.92
C VAL A 287 1.23 19.07 14.81
N ASP A 288 2.28 19.51 14.09
CA ASP A 288 2.91 18.73 13.01
C ASP A 288 1.89 18.24 11.96
N ILE A 289 1.00 19.15 11.55
CA ILE A 289 -0.09 18.84 10.62
C ILE A 289 0.46 18.85 9.20
N GLU A 290 0.43 17.69 8.55
CA GLU A 290 0.90 17.52 7.16
C GLU A 290 -0.16 16.76 6.34
N MET A 291 -0.35 17.17 5.09
CA MET A 291 -1.22 16.48 4.15
C MET A 291 -0.38 15.87 3.03
N VAL A 292 -0.66 14.60 2.71
CA VAL A 292 -0.02 13.88 1.61
C VAL A 292 -1.03 13.02 0.85
N GLU A 293 -0.65 12.57 -0.34
CA GLU A 293 -1.36 11.56 -1.12
C GLU A 293 -0.39 10.41 -1.45
N VAL A 294 -0.92 9.20 -1.66
CA VAL A 294 -0.11 8.03 -2.02
C VAL A 294 -0.52 7.54 -3.41
N ALA A 295 0.37 7.71 -4.38
CA ALA A 295 0.16 7.23 -5.74
C ALA A 295 0.79 5.85 -5.94
N ASN A 296 -0.04 4.80 -6.07
CA ASN A 296 0.42 3.46 -6.43
C ASN A 296 0.40 3.24 -7.95
N ARG A 297 1.37 2.49 -8.46
CA ARG A 297 1.44 2.01 -9.85
C ARG A 297 1.87 0.54 -9.85
N LYS A 298 1.10 -0.32 -10.50
CA LYS A 298 1.53 -1.70 -10.79
C LYS A 298 2.14 -1.79 -12.19
N TYR A 299 3.23 -2.53 -12.31
CA TYR A 299 3.89 -2.81 -13.58
C TYR A 299 3.71 -4.28 -13.95
N HIS A 300 3.31 -4.54 -15.19
CA HIS A 300 3.34 -5.84 -15.82
C HIS A 300 4.66 -6.00 -16.57
N THR A 301 5.37 -7.10 -16.29
CA THR A 301 6.60 -7.44 -16.99
C THR A 301 6.26 -8.41 -18.10
N SER A 302 6.58 -8.03 -19.33
CA SER A 302 6.43 -8.88 -20.51
C SER A 302 7.74 -8.88 -21.32
N ARG A 303 7.93 -9.90 -22.15
CA ARG A 303 9.02 -9.92 -23.12
C ARG A 303 8.44 -9.57 -24.49
N GLU A 304 8.95 -8.50 -25.09
CA GLU A 304 8.60 -8.12 -26.44
C GLU A 304 9.60 -8.76 -27.40
N ARG A 305 9.10 -9.58 -28.30
CA ARG A 305 9.89 -10.11 -29.41
C ARG A 305 9.67 -9.19 -30.61
N VAL A 306 10.77 -8.70 -31.16
CA VAL A 306 10.80 -7.80 -32.31
C VAL A 306 11.58 -8.48 -33.41
N GLY A 307 11.05 -8.48 -34.62
CA GLY A 307 11.68 -9.12 -35.78
C GLY A 307 10.66 -9.49 -36.84
N LEU A 308 11.01 -9.26 -38.11
CA LEU A 308 10.16 -9.54 -39.27
C LEU A 308 10.09 -11.04 -39.60
N ASN A 309 11.05 -11.82 -39.08
CA ASN A 309 11.16 -13.27 -39.25
C ASN A 309 10.38 -14.08 -38.20
N LEU A 310 9.77 -13.41 -37.22
CA LEU A 310 8.97 -14.07 -36.20
C LEU A 310 7.56 -14.28 -36.75
N ASN A 311 7.07 -15.53 -36.73
CA ASN A 311 5.70 -15.87 -37.12
C ASN A 311 4.68 -15.01 -36.35
N PHE A 312 3.47 -14.85 -36.91
CA PHE A 312 2.32 -14.11 -36.35
C PHE A 312 1.75 -14.70 -35.02
N GLU A 313 2.63 -15.03 -34.09
CA GLU A 313 2.27 -15.46 -32.75
C GLU A 313 1.79 -14.26 -31.92
N ARG A 314 0.84 -14.52 -31.03
CA ARG A 314 0.22 -13.50 -30.19
C ARG A 314 1.26 -12.86 -29.27
N GLY A 315 1.52 -11.56 -29.43
CA GLY A 315 2.49 -10.81 -28.62
C GLY A 315 3.84 -10.55 -29.30
N VAL A 316 3.99 -10.93 -30.56
CA VAL A 316 5.12 -10.53 -31.42
C VAL A 316 4.84 -9.17 -32.04
N ASN A 317 5.83 -8.28 -31.99
CA ASN A 317 5.79 -7.02 -32.71
C ASN A 317 6.52 -7.21 -34.05
N ASN A 318 5.77 -7.14 -35.15
CA ASN A 318 6.28 -7.36 -36.51
C ASN A 318 7.02 -6.13 -37.07
N SER A 319 7.48 -5.21 -36.21
CA SER A 319 8.44 -4.20 -36.62
C SER A 319 9.82 -4.82 -36.78
N ALA A 320 10.63 -4.27 -37.68
CA ALA A 320 12.02 -4.64 -37.80
C ALA A 320 12.76 -4.45 -36.46
N HIS A 321 13.58 -5.41 -36.10
CA HIS A 321 14.43 -5.39 -34.92
C HIS A 321 15.49 -4.29 -35.02
N ASP A 322 16.04 -4.10 -36.21
CA ASP A 322 17.02 -3.08 -36.53
C ASP A 322 16.83 -2.52 -37.94
N VAL A 323 17.64 -1.52 -38.26
CA VAL A 323 17.61 -0.82 -39.55
C VAL A 323 18.05 -1.76 -40.68
N GLU A 324 18.91 -2.73 -40.41
CA GLU A 324 19.43 -3.66 -41.42
C GLU A 324 18.35 -4.66 -41.85
N GLU A 325 17.60 -5.22 -40.90
CA GLU A 325 16.45 -6.08 -41.15
C GLU A 325 15.35 -5.31 -41.90
N ALA A 326 15.12 -4.04 -41.55
CA ALA A 326 14.17 -3.17 -42.26
C ALA A 326 14.57 -2.95 -43.72
N ILE A 327 15.83 -2.59 -43.97
CA ILE A 327 16.36 -2.34 -45.33
C ILE A 327 16.34 -3.63 -46.15
N THR A 328 16.74 -4.75 -45.55
CA THR A 328 16.72 -6.06 -46.23
C THR A 328 15.31 -6.41 -46.68
N ARG A 329 14.31 -6.22 -45.81
CA ARG A 329 12.92 -6.47 -46.15
C ARG A 329 12.39 -5.51 -47.23
N LEU A 330 12.77 -4.24 -47.19
CA LEU A 330 12.42 -3.27 -48.22
C LEU A 330 13.00 -3.66 -49.58
N ALA A 331 14.26 -4.10 -49.61
CA ALA A 331 14.92 -4.57 -50.83
C ALA A 331 14.23 -5.82 -51.42
N GLU A 332 13.81 -6.77 -50.58
CA GLU A 332 13.03 -7.93 -51.01
C GLU A 332 11.67 -7.54 -51.63
N ILE A 333 10.98 -6.58 -51.01
CA ILE A 333 9.68 -6.09 -51.49
C ILE A 333 9.86 -5.39 -52.85
N GLU A 334 10.84 -4.50 -52.98
CA GLU A 334 11.16 -3.84 -54.25
C GLU A 334 11.52 -4.83 -55.37
N ALA A 335 12.29 -5.87 -55.04
CA ALA A 335 12.62 -6.94 -55.99
C ALA A 335 11.36 -7.67 -56.48
N ARG A 336 10.43 -8.02 -55.58
CA ARG A 336 9.15 -8.65 -55.95
C ARG A 336 8.26 -7.74 -56.79
N PHE A 337 8.20 -6.44 -56.47
CA PHE A 337 7.46 -5.47 -57.30
C PHE A 337 8.06 -5.37 -58.70
N ARG A 338 9.38 -5.41 -58.81
CA ARG A 338 10.08 -5.41 -60.10
C ARG A 338 9.79 -6.67 -60.91
N GLU A 339 9.81 -7.84 -60.28
CA GLU A 339 9.42 -9.11 -60.92
C GLU A 339 7.95 -9.13 -61.36
N HIS A 340 7.05 -8.52 -60.59
CA HIS A 340 5.64 -8.41 -60.96
C HIS A 340 5.43 -7.44 -62.12
N ALA A 341 6.22 -6.36 -62.19
CA ALA A 341 6.18 -5.38 -63.28
C ALA A 341 6.80 -5.91 -64.59
N THR A 342 7.74 -6.85 -64.52
CA THR A 342 8.38 -7.46 -65.71
C THR A 342 7.67 -8.69 -66.25
N LYS A 343 6.66 -9.22 -65.52
CA LYS A 343 5.78 -10.24 -66.09
C LYS A 343 4.94 -9.62 -67.20
N PRO A 344 4.98 -10.15 -68.43
CA PRO A 344 4.12 -9.66 -69.50
C PRO A 344 2.66 -9.84 -69.09
N ARG A 345 1.85 -8.79 -69.19
CA ARG A 345 0.40 -8.92 -69.24
C ARG A 345 0.10 -9.77 -70.47
N GLY A 346 -0.19 -11.04 -70.27
CA GLY A 346 -0.66 -11.91 -71.35
C GLY A 346 -1.95 -11.32 -71.92
N GLU A 347 -1.97 -11.12 -73.23
CA GLU A 347 -3.19 -10.95 -74.00
C GLU A 347 -4.03 -12.22 -73.79
N ASP A 348 -5.10 -12.12 -73.00
CA ASP A 348 -6.37 -12.81 -73.23
C ASP A 348 -7.36 -12.46 -72.09
N GLY A 349 -8.45 -11.79 -72.44
CA GLY A 349 -9.68 -11.74 -71.66
C GLY A 349 -10.01 -10.40 -71.02
N ASP A 350 -10.79 -9.59 -71.73
CA ASP A 350 -11.66 -8.58 -71.14
C ASP A 350 -12.64 -9.25 -70.16
N GLU A 351 -12.57 -8.92 -68.86
CA GLU A 351 -13.74 -8.94 -67.98
C GLU A 351 -13.75 -7.65 -67.14
N ASP A 352 -14.91 -6.98 -67.18
CA ASP A 352 -15.29 -5.74 -66.53
C ASP A 352 -15.17 -5.75 -64.98
N MET A 353 -15.24 -4.52 -64.43
CA MET A 353 -15.59 -4.08 -63.06
C MET A 353 -14.42 -3.37 -62.35
N ASP A 354 -14.42 -2.04 -62.32
CA ASP A 354 -15.22 -1.17 -61.45
C ASP A 354 -14.94 -1.39 -59.95
N SER A 355 -14.57 -0.27 -59.34
CA SER A 355 -14.32 0.04 -57.93
C SER A 355 -14.62 -1.01 -56.85
N GLY A 356 -13.56 -1.40 -56.14
CA GLY A 356 -13.62 -2.02 -54.82
C GLY A 356 -12.22 -2.19 -54.23
N ASP A 357 -11.96 -1.58 -53.08
CA ASP A 357 -10.82 -1.91 -52.23
C ASP A 357 -10.86 -3.40 -51.86
N GLU A 358 -10.23 -4.27 -52.63
CA GLU A 358 -10.02 -5.66 -52.23
C GLU A 358 -8.70 -5.80 -51.47
N GLU A 359 -8.83 -6.15 -50.20
CA GLU A 359 -7.73 -6.63 -49.35
C GLU A 359 -7.00 -7.77 -50.06
N VAL A 360 -5.69 -7.59 -50.25
CA VAL A 360 -4.80 -8.63 -50.77
C VAL A 360 -4.88 -9.86 -49.84
N PRO A 361 -5.33 -11.03 -50.32
CA PRO A 361 -5.41 -12.20 -49.46
C PRO A 361 -3.98 -12.69 -49.18
N VAL A 362 -3.63 -12.78 -47.90
CA VAL A 362 -2.42 -13.46 -47.44
C VAL A 362 -2.64 -14.96 -47.65
N VAL A 363 -2.38 -15.44 -48.87
CA VAL A 363 -2.43 -16.87 -49.19
C VAL A 363 -1.29 -17.57 -48.47
N GLY A 364 -1.64 -18.47 -47.56
CA GLY A 364 -0.73 -19.41 -46.93
C GLY A 364 0.03 -20.21 -48.00
N ASN A 365 1.35 -20.15 -47.93
CA ASN A 365 2.22 -20.79 -48.91
C ASN A 365 2.31 -22.30 -48.63
N THR A 366 1.40 -23.09 -49.21
CA THR A 366 1.56 -24.54 -49.34
C THR A 366 2.23 -24.89 -50.68
N LYS A 367 3.52 -25.28 -50.58
CA LYS A 367 4.32 -26.11 -51.52
C LYS A 367 4.66 -25.45 -52.87
N THR A 368 5.84 -25.54 -53.46
CA THR A 368 6.97 -26.48 -53.40
C THR A 368 8.25 -25.72 -53.78
N ASN A 369 9.35 -25.87 -53.04
CA ASN A 369 10.67 -25.81 -53.66
C ASN A 369 11.66 -26.68 -52.89
N GLY A 370 12.54 -27.31 -53.68
CA GLY A 370 13.21 -28.56 -53.38
C GLY A 370 14.15 -28.53 -52.18
N ALA A 371 14.39 -29.74 -51.70
CA ALA A 371 15.31 -30.08 -50.63
C ALA A 371 16.67 -29.37 -50.77
N ARG A 372 16.88 -28.39 -49.91
CA ARG A 372 18.19 -28.14 -49.30
C ARG A 372 18.01 -28.30 -47.80
N ASN A 373 18.72 -29.28 -47.26
CA ASN A 373 18.73 -29.65 -45.85
C ASN A 373 18.94 -28.43 -44.95
N PRO A 374 18.08 -28.18 -43.95
CA PRO A 374 18.35 -27.19 -42.91
C PRO A 374 19.28 -27.77 -41.83
N LEU A 375 20.43 -28.31 -42.24
CA LEU A 375 21.42 -28.90 -41.33
C LEU A 375 22.81 -28.28 -41.42
N GLU A 376 23.07 -27.35 -42.33
CA GLU A 376 24.37 -26.68 -42.43
C GLU A 376 24.21 -25.21 -42.79
N GLU A 377 23.82 -24.39 -41.83
CA GLU A 377 24.23 -22.98 -41.83
C GLU A 377 24.45 -22.52 -40.38
N THR A 378 25.74 -22.47 -40.05
CA THR A 378 26.34 -21.81 -38.89
C THR A 378 25.96 -22.39 -37.52
N THR A 379 26.55 -23.54 -37.22
CA THR A 379 26.99 -23.88 -35.86
C THR A 379 28.03 -22.86 -35.35
N THR A 380 27.60 -21.65 -35.03
CA THR A 380 28.21 -20.85 -33.97
C THR A 380 27.40 -21.14 -32.72
N THR A 381 28.01 -21.92 -31.84
CA THR A 381 27.56 -22.21 -30.47
C THR A 381 27.11 -20.94 -29.75
N THR A 382 25.81 -20.64 -29.80
CA THR A 382 25.11 -19.93 -28.74
C THR A 382 24.07 -20.91 -28.22
N ALA A 383 24.14 -21.23 -26.93
CA ALA A 383 23.20 -22.13 -26.28
C ALA A 383 21.77 -21.71 -26.68
N SER A 384 20.99 -22.63 -27.24
CA SER A 384 19.62 -22.38 -27.68
C SER A 384 18.87 -21.75 -26.53
N THR A 385 18.72 -20.43 -26.58
CA THR A 385 18.08 -19.68 -25.50
C THR A 385 16.64 -20.15 -25.52
N ALA A 386 16.16 -20.66 -24.39
CA ALA A 386 14.82 -21.21 -24.35
C ALA A 386 13.81 -20.16 -24.85
N PRO A 387 12.74 -20.54 -25.57
CA PRO A 387 11.82 -19.58 -26.18
C PRO A 387 11.29 -18.52 -25.20
N TRP A 388 11.10 -18.87 -23.93
CA TRP A 388 10.63 -17.95 -22.88
C TRP A 388 11.68 -16.93 -22.38
N LEU A 389 12.94 -17.09 -22.77
CA LEU A 389 14.05 -16.17 -22.48
C LEU A 389 14.35 -15.23 -23.65
N GLU A 390 13.74 -15.47 -24.82
CA GLU A 390 13.88 -14.63 -26.01
C GLU A 390 13.11 -13.30 -25.88
N GLY A 391 13.55 -12.29 -26.64
CA GLY A 391 12.95 -10.96 -26.66
C GLY A 391 13.43 -10.03 -25.54
N ARG A 392 13.14 -8.74 -25.72
CA ARG A 392 13.53 -7.69 -24.78
C ARG A 392 12.57 -7.64 -23.60
N LEU A 393 13.12 -7.61 -22.40
CA LEU A 393 12.31 -7.40 -21.20
C LEU A 393 11.77 -5.97 -21.18
N ILE A 394 10.46 -5.83 -21.10
CA ILE A 394 9.76 -4.54 -21.01
C ILE A 394 8.80 -4.53 -19.82
N THR A 395 8.53 -3.35 -19.31
CA THR A 395 7.53 -3.12 -18.26
C THR A 395 6.44 -2.21 -18.80
N ARG A 396 5.19 -2.61 -18.66
CA ARG A 396 4.02 -1.80 -19.00
C ARG A 396 3.21 -1.51 -17.74
N GLY A 397 2.72 -0.28 -17.60
CA GLY A 397 1.81 0.06 -16.50
C GLY A 397 0.48 -0.68 -16.63
N GLU A 398 -0.25 -0.80 -15.52
CA GLU A 398 -1.64 -1.28 -15.56
C GLU A 398 -2.52 -0.36 -16.42
N PRO A 399 -3.51 -0.92 -17.16
CA PRO A 399 -4.34 -0.14 -18.09
C PRO A 399 -5.26 0.84 -17.35
N GLU A 400 -5.72 0.47 -16.15
CA GLU A 400 -6.56 1.30 -15.30
C GLU A 400 -5.79 1.66 -14.03
N ILE A 401 -5.48 2.94 -13.90
CA ILE A 401 -4.71 3.48 -12.80
C ILE A 401 -5.66 4.18 -11.84
N LYS A 402 -5.59 3.81 -10.56
CA LYS A 402 -6.22 4.61 -9.50
C LYS A 402 -5.41 5.90 -9.33
N THR A 403 -5.93 6.99 -9.91
CA THR A 403 -5.26 8.29 -9.91
C THR A 403 -5.36 8.99 -8.56
N HIS A 404 -6.49 8.84 -7.87
CA HIS A 404 -6.75 9.42 -6.55
C HIS A 404 -7.57 8.46 -5.70
N THR A 405 -7.15 8.25 -4.45
CA THR A 405 -7.95 7.55 -3.43
C THR A 405 -8.53 8.57 -2.46
N SER A 406 -7.66 9.21 -1.67
CA SER A 406 -7.98 10.32 -0.77
C SER A 406 -6.72 11.08 -0.37
N TYR A 407 -6.90 12.28 0.15
CA TYR A 407 -5.87 12.99 0.90
C TYR A 407 -5.76 12.42 2.32
N LEU A 408 -4.52 12.25 2.77
CA LEU A 408 -4.17 11.78 4.09
C LEU A 408 -3.65 12.96 4.91
N VAL A 409 -4.39 13.37 5.93
CA VAL A 409 -3.94 14.43 6.85
C VAL A 409 -3.44 13.78 8.12
N PHE A 410 -2.15 13.96 8.39
CA PHE A 410 -1.49 13.50 9.62
C PHE A 410 -1.38 14.65 10.61
N ALA A 411 -1.47 14.32 11.89
CA ALA A 411 -1.22 15.26 12.96
C ALA A 411 -0.73 14.52 14.21
N VAL A 412 -0.04 15.25 15.09
CA VAL A 412 0.44 14.75 16.37
C VAL A 412 -0.17 15.57 17.49
N LEU A 413 -0.72 14.89 18.49
CA LEU A 413 -1.11 15.52 19.74
C LEU A 413 -0.02 15.22 20.78
N PRO A 414 0.67 16.24 21.31
CA PRO A 414 1.70 16.05 22.33
C PRO A 414 1.16 15.33 23.56
N MET A 415 2.07 14.75 24.34
CA MET A 415 1.73 14.26 25.68
C MET A 415 1.26 15.42 26.55
N GLU A 416 0.40 15.14 27.53
CA GLU A 416 0.05 16.17 28.51
C GLU A 416 1.20 16.33 29.50
N TRP A 417 1.58 17.59 29.74
CA TRP A 417 2.62 17.92 30.69
C TRP A 417 1.96 18.35 32.00
N THR A 418 2.40 17.76 33.09
CA THR A 418 2.09 18.28 34.43
C THR A 418 3.01 19.47 34.74
N GLU A 419 2.62 20.31 35.70
CA GLU A 419 3.49 21.41 36.17
C GLU A 419 4.86 20.90 36.65
N ALA A 420 4.90 19.68 37.19
CA ALA A 420 6.15 19.02 37.57
C ALA A 420 7.01 18.63 36.36
N ASP A 421 6.39 18.15 35.26
CA ASP A 421 7.10 17.84 34.02
C ASP A 421 7.66 19.12 33.38
N GLU A 422 6.88 20.21 33.38
CA GLU A 422 7.32 21.52 32.89
C GLU A 422 8.50 22.05 33.70
N ALA A 423 8.44 21.97 35.03
CA ALA A 423 9.54 22.37 35.90
C ALA A 423 10.79 21.50 35.70
N ALA A 424 10.64 20.19 35.54
CA ALA A 424 11.73 19.27 35.29
C ALA A 424 12.44 19.56 33.96
N ALA A 425 11.67 19.80 32.88
CA ALA A 425 12.28 20.16 31.60
C ALA A 425 12.87 21.57 31.61
N ALA A 426 12.27 22.53 32.31
CA ALA A 426 12.84 23.87 32.48
C ALA A 426 14.17 23.82 33.25
N ALA A 427 14.30 22.89 34.22
CA ALA A 427 15.57 22.64 34.91
C ALA A 427 16.60 21.96 33.99
N GLN A 428 16.18 21.02 33.14
CA GLN A 428 17.04 20.31 32.20
C GLN A 428 17.49 21.20 31.02
N TYR A 429 16.61 22.07 30.54
CA TYR A 429 16.79 22.97 29.42
C TYR A 429 16.46 24.41 29.86
N PRO A 430 17.35 25.06 30.64
CA PRO A 430 17.10 26.40 31.14
C PRO A 430 16.98 27.40 29.98
N LEU A 431 15.74 27.81 29.71
CA LEU A 431 15.42 28.87 28.75
C LEU A 431 15.99 30.20 29.26
N GLY A 432 16.61 30.99 28.37
CA GLY A 432 17.06 32.35 28.70
C GLY A 432 18.55 32.53 29.03
N LYS A 433 19.41 31.51 28.85
CA LYS A 433 20.88 31.71 28.83
C LYS A 433 21.42 32.10 27.44
N GLU A 434 20.55 32.26 26.45
CA GLU A 434 20.92 32.74 25.12
C GLU A 434 21.04 34.27 25.12
N GLN A 435 22.22 34.79 25.44
CA GLN A 435 22.51 36.23 25.29
C GLN A 435 22.63 36.69 23.83
N LYS A 436 22.64 35.77 22.87
CA LYS A 436 22.86 36.08 21.45
C LYS A 436 21.78 35.39 20.61
N VAL A 437 20.93 36.19 19.98
CA VAL A 437 20.07 35.74 18.88
C VAL A 437 20.97 35.13 17.80
N ILE A 438 20.77 33.85 17.50
CA ILE A 438 21.45 33.18 16.39
C ILE A 438 21.08 33.93 15.11
N GLY A 439 22.06 34.66 14.53
CA GLY A 439 21.90 35.46 13.31
C GLY A 439 22.04 36.97 13.50
N ALA A 440 21.95 37.51 14.71
CA ALA A 440 22.18 38.94 14.97
C ALA A 440 23.59 39.17 15.54
N VAL A 441 24.62 38.90 14.73
CA VAL A 441 25.96 39.37 15.06
C VAL A 441 25.96 40.88 14.89
N ASP A 442 26.01 41.62 16.00
CA ASP A 442 26.05 43.07 16.04
C ASP A 442 27.08 43.60 15.01
N LYS A 443 26.66 44.52 14.12
CA LYS A 443 27.50 45.09 13.06
C LYS A 443 28.85 45.60 13.59
N LYS A 444 28.87 46.05 14.86
CA LYS A 444 30.09 46.49 15.55
C LYS A 444 31.05 45.33 15.84
N ALA A 445 30.54 44.18 16.30
CA ALA A 445 31.35 42.99 16.57
C ALA A 445 32.03 42.46 15.29
N ARG A 446 31.30 42.40 14.18
CA ARG A 446 31.86 41.98 12.88
C ARG A 446 32.91 42.96 12.34
N LYS A 447 32.74 44.27 12.62
CA LYS A 447 33.72 45.30 12.23
C LYS A 447 34.97 45.24 13.10
N GLN A 448 34.83 44.88 14.37
CA GLN A 448 35.94 44.73 15.31
C GLN A 448 36.77 43.47 15.02
N GLU A 449 36.13 42.31 14.80
CA GLU A 449 36.83 41.08 14.38
C GLU A 449 37.61 41.28 13.07
N ARG A 450 37.02 41.99 12.10
CA ARG A 450 37.71 42.30 10.83
C ARG A 450 38.91 43.24 11.04
N ARG A 451 38.82 44.17 11.99
CA ARG A 451 39.90 45.11 12.33
C ARG A 451 41.04 44.39 13.07
N GLU A 452 40.71 43.46 13.96
CA GLU A 452 41.66 42.61 14.68
C GLU A 452 42.35 41.61 13.74
N GLN A 453 41.64 41.03 12.77
CA GLN A 453 42.25 40.19 11.73
C GLN A 453 43.22 41.01 10.87
N LEU A 454 42.84 42.22 10.44
CA LEU A 454 43.73 43.09 9.67
C LEU A 454 44.97 43.52 10.47
N GLN A 455 44.82 43.78 11.77
CA GLN A 455 45.96 44.08 12.66
C GLN A 455 46.87 42.86 12.88
N LYS A 456 46.32 41.66 13.04
CA LYS A 456 47.11 40.42 13.08
C LYS A 456 47.90 40.18 11.79
N THR A 457 47.33 40.57 10.66
CA THR A 457 48.01 40.45 9.35
C THR A 457 49.11 41.51 9.15
N GLN A 458 48.97 42.69 9.78
CA GLN A 458 49.98 43.76 9.75
C GLN A 458 51.09 43.59 10.80
N GLY A 459 50.84 42.82 11.88
CA GLY A 459 51.82 42.52 12.94
C GLY A 459 52.74 41.33 12.64
N SER A 460 52.48 40.53 11.60
CA SER A 460 53.42 39.49 11.17
C SER A 460 54.49 40.10 10.26
N GLY A 461 55.74 40.04 10.72
CA GLY A 461 56.91 40.71 10.17
C GLY A 461 57.04 40.74 8.64
N SER A 462 57.57 41.89 8.19
CA SER A 462 58.00 42.23 6.83
C SER A 462 58.25 41.03 5.91
N ARG A 463 57.58 41.03 4.75
CA ARG A 463 57.81 40.13 3.61
C ARG A 463 59.30 39.94 3.24
N LYS A 464 60.18 40.89 3.60
CA LYS A 464 61.64 40.78 3.44
C LYS A 464 62.30 39.79 4.41
N ALA A 465 61.83 39.68 5.65
CA ALA A 465 62.39 38.77 6.66
C ALA A 465 62.12 37.30 6.29
N ARG A 466 60.89 36.99 5.86
CA ARG A 466 60.51 35.65 5.38
C ARG A 466 61.22 35.22 4.09
N ARG A 467 61.67 36.17 3.25
CA ARG A 467 62.41 35.87 2.03
C ARG A 467 63.88 35.52 2.33
N LYS A 468 64.50 36.24 3.28
CA LYS A 468 65.86 35.95 3.75
C LYS A 468 65.97 34.57 4.42
N GLU A 469 65.00 34.22 5.26
CA GLU A 469 64.94 32.92 5.94
C GLU A 469 64.72 31.74 4.98
N ARG A 470 64.02 31.96 3.85
CA ARG A 470 63.82 30.94 2.82
C ARG A 470 65.06 30.72 1.95
N ASP A 471 65.78 31.79 1.65
CA ASP A 471 66.99 31.72 0.82
C ASP A 471 68.17 31.13 1.62
N GLU A 472 68.25 31.35 2.94
CA GLU A 472 69.19 30.66 3.83
C GLU A 472 68.91 29.15 3.95
N LYS A 473 67.63 28.74 4.03
CA LYS A 473 67.24 27.32 4.10
C LYS A 473 67.45 26.52 2.82
N MET A 474 67.48 27.18 1.66
CA MET A 474 67.74 26.53 0.37
C MET A 474 69.25 26.36 0.08
N GLY A 475 70.13 27.04 0.83
CA GLY A 475 71.58 26.88 0.73
C GLY A 475 72.16 25.67 1.48
N GLU A 476 71.41 25.09 2.43
CA GLU A 476 71.84 23.93 3.22
C GLU A 476 71.39 22.56 2.65
N ILE A 477 70.65 22.53 1.53
CA ILE A 477 70.18 21.30 0.87
C ILE A 477 70.88 21.10 -0.49
N GLY A 478 72.17 21.46 -0.55
CA GLY A 478 73.00 21.36 -1.76
C GLY A 478 74.42 20.88 -1.47
N VAL A 479 74.55 19.61 -1.05
CA VAL A 479 75.71 18.74 -1.30
C VAL A 479 75.19 17.35 -1.61
#